data_AF-A0A6N2B7G5-F1
#
_entry.id   AF-A0A6N2B7G5-F1
#
_cell.length_a   1.000
_cell.length_b   1.000
_cell.length_c   1.000
_cell.angle_alpha   90.00
_cell.angle_beta   90.00
_cell.angle_gamma   90.00
#
_symmetry.space_group_name_H-M   'P 1'
#
loop_
_entity.id
_entity.type
_entity.pdbx_description
1 polymer ?
#
loop_
_entity_poly.entity_id
_entity_poly.type
_entity_poly.pdbx_seq_one_letter_code
_entity_poly.pdbx_strand_id
1 'polypeptide(L)'
;MGTLTSCSFSIMNLRFRMNPPISCNFSRRIQMKRMSKRSLGRLIISCSSGSGGGGGGGSSSNDNGSSNDGKLEKDSSNLATVTEETEGERNSGGEASDSEDSSVSISSRPTISTVGSTYNNFQVDSFKLMELLGPEKVDPSEVKIIKEKLFGYSTFWVTKEEPFGDFGEGILFLGNLRGKREDVFAKLQSQLSEVMGDKYNLFMVEEPNSEGPDPRGGPRVSFGMLRKEVSEPGPTSLWQYVIAFLLFLLTIGSSVELGIASQITRLPPEVVKYFTDPNAIEPPDMQLLLPFVDSALPLAYGVLGVQLFHEIGHFLAAFPRNVKLSIPYFIPNITLGSFGAITQFKSILPDRKAKVDISLAGPFAGAALSSSMFAVGLLLSSNPSAAAELVQVPSTLFQGSLLLGLISRATLGYGAMHAAMVPIHPLVIAGWCGLTTSAFNMLPVGCLDGGRAVQGAFGKGSLVGFGLATYSLLGLGVLGGPLSLPWGLYVLICQRSPEKPCLNDVTEVGTWRKAALGVAIFLVLLTLLPVWDELAEELGIGLVTTF
;
A
#
# COMPACT_ATOMS: atom_id res chain seq x y z
N MET A 1 38.75 -49.73 31.07
CA MET A 1 39.96 -49.03 30.58
C MET A 1 39.49 -48.16 29.42
N GLY A 2 39.61 -46.82 29.42
CA GLY A 2 40.74 -46.00 29.88
C GLY A 2 41.55 -45.61 28.62
N THR A 3 41.78 -44.35 28.26
CA THR A 3 41.60 -43.07 29.00
C THR A 3 41.19 -41.91 28.08
N LEU A 4 40.48 -40.92 28.62
CA LEU A 4 40.27 -39.62 27.96
C LEU A 4 41.50 -38.72 28.17
N THR A 5 41.88 -37.95 27.15
CA THR A 5 42.88 -36.87 27.24
C THR A 5 42.33 -35.61 26.59
N SER A 6 42.31 -34.50 27.34
CA SER A 6 41.71 -33.23 26.95
C SER A 6 42.73 -32.21 26.42
N CYS A 7 42.34 -31.44 25.40
CA CYS A 7 42.75 -30.05 25.18
C CYS A 7 41.61 -29.34 24.41
N SER A 8 40.82 -28.48 25.04
CA SER A 8 41.10 -27.06 25.35
C SER A 8 40.71 -26.12 24.20
N PHE A 9 39.44 -25.67 24.21
CA PHE A 9 38.95 -24.60 23.33
C PHE A 9 39.38 -23.22 23.86
N SER A 10 40.06 -22.43 23.02
CA SER A 10 40.44 -21.05 23.34
C SER A 10 39.25 -20.09 23.20
N ILE A 11 38.69 -19.64 24.32
CA ILE A 11 37.67 -18.59 24.34
C ILE A 11 38.33 -17.22 24.16
N MET A 12 38.16 -16.59 22.99
CA MET A 12 38.58 -15.21 22.77
C MET A 12 37.71 -14.23 23.57
N ASN A 13 38.20 -13.83 24.75
CA ASN A 13 37.61 -12.79 25.57
C ASN A 13 37.80 -11.41 24.93
N LEU A 14 36.81 -10.91 24.18
CA LEU A 14 36.81 -9.55 23.64
C LEU A 14 36.52 -8.51 24.75
N ARG A 15 37.52 -8.27 25.60
CA ARG A 15 37.41 -7.43 26.80
C ARG A 15 37.47 -5.94 26.47
N PHE A 16 36.35 -5.35 26.03
CA PHE A 16 36.22 -3.91 25.80
C PHE A 16 36.62 -3.10 27.05
N ARG A 17 37.71 -2.34 26.95
CA ARG A 17 38.32 -1.60 28.05
C ARG A 17 38.06 -0.10 27.88
N MET A 18 36.87 0.36 28.23
CA MET A 18 36.58 1.79 28.33
C MET A 18 37.22 2.40 29.58
N ASN A 19 37.91 3.53 29.42
CA ASN A 19 38.28 4.44 30.49
C ASN A 19 37.52 5.79 30.30
N PRO A 20 36.90 6.37 31.35
CA PRO A 20 36.40 7.76 31.38
C PRO A 20 37.59 8.76 31.47
N PRO A 21 37.44 10.10 31.29
CA PRO A 21 36.32 11.00 31.66
C PRO A 21 35.76 11.81 30.44
N ILE A 22 34.80 12.76 30.52
CA ILE A 22 34.52 13.83 31.49
C ILE A 22 33.00 14.05 31.68
N SER A 23 32.58 14.24 32.94
CA SER A 23 31.22 14.63 33.31
C SER A 23 31.02 16.16 33.25
N CYS A 24 29.97 16.62 32.58
CA CYS A 24 29.50 18.01 32.69
C CYS A 24 28.02 18.02 33.06
N ASN A 25 27.71 18.26 34.34
CA ASN A 25 26.34 18.31 34.86
C ASN A 25 25.66 19.62 34.44
N PHE A 26 24.45 19.54 33.88
CA PHE A 26 23.60 20.72 33.72
C PHE A 26 22.15 20.48 34.15
N SER A 27 21.91 20.54 35.47
CA SER A 27 20.56 20.53 36.06
C SER A 27 20.11 21.94 36.46
N ARG A 28 19.23 22.55 35.66
CA ARG A 28 18.26 23.60 36.03
C ARG A 28 17.22 23.69 34.89
N ARG A 29 15.96 23.33 35.09
CA ARG A 29 14.93 24.00 35.93
C ARG A 29 14.66 25.43 35.46
N ILE A 30 13.81 25.57 34.43
CA ILE A 30 13.15 26.82 34.05
C ILE A 30 11.63 26.61 34.11
N GLN A 31 10.91 27.61 34.61
CA GLN A 31 9.47 27.55 34.88
C GLN A 31 8.63 27.81 33.61
N MET A 32 7.39 27.32 33.59
CA MET A 32 6.39 27.82 32.65
C MET A 32 6.19 29.33 32.84
N LYS A 33 6.29 30.12 31.76
CA LYS A 33 5.72 31.47 31.71
C LYS A 33 4.67 31.56 30.61
N ARG A 34 3.47 31.99 31.00
CA ARG A 34 2.23 32.01 30.23
C ARG A 34 1.97 33.41 29.69
N MET A 35 2.24 33.63 28.41
CA MET A 35 1.72 34.74 27.59
C MET A 35 1.67 34.26 26.13
N SER A 36 0.89 34.80 25.20
CA SER A 36 -0.33 35.61 25.12
C SER A 36 -0.41 36.00 23.62
N LYS A 37 -1.59 36.19 23.02
CA LYS A 37 -1.71 36.42 21.56
C LYS A 37 -1.55 37.91 21.19
N ARG A 38 -0.74 38.20 20.17
CA ARG A 38 -0.70 39.35 19.21
C ARG A 38 0.76 39.54 18.73
N SER A 39 1.11 39.98 17.52
CA SER A 39 0.44 40.14 16.22
C SER A 39 1.47 40.75 15.23
N LEU A 40 1.22 40.68 13.90
CA LEU A 40 2.00 41.34 12.82
C LEU A 40 3.44 40.81 12.57
N GLY A 41 3.96 41.11 11.37
CA GLY A 41 5.37 40.86 11.00
C GLY A 41 5.62 39.81 9.91
N ARG A 42 5.16 40.03 8.67
CA ARG A 42 5.84 39.44 7.50
C ARG A 42 7.16 40.19 7.32
N LEU A 43 8.30 39.49 7.38
CA LEU A 43 9.57 40.00 6.90
C LEU A 43 10.10 39.09 5.79
N ILE A 44 10.16 39.62 4.57
CA ILE A 44 10.78 38.96 3.42
C ILE A 44 12.24 39.41 3.40
N ILE A 45 13.19 38.47 3.39
CA ILE A 45 14.61 38.79 3.24
C ILE A 45 14.96 38.72 1.76
N SER A 46 15.26 39.87 1.16
CA SER A 46 15.79 40.00 -0.18
C SER A 46 17.31 39.93 -0.18
N CYS A 47 17.91 39.12 -1.06
CA CYS A 47 19.32 39.22 -1.40
C CYS A 47 19.50 40.10 -2.64
N SER A 48 20.54 40.94 -2.65
CA SER A 48 20.76 41.96 -3.69
C SER A 48 22.01 41.66 -4.53
N SER A 49 21.84 41.71 -5.85
CA SER A 49 22.94 41.85 -6.82
C SER A 49 22.42 42.64 -8.02
N GLY A 50 23.11 43.69 -8.44
CA GLY A 50 22.65 44.51 -9.57
C GLY A 50 23.80 45.11 -10.36
N SER A 51 23.61 45.28 -11.68
CA SER A 51 24.36 46.18 -12.55
C SER A 51 23.68 46.29 -13.92
N GLY A 52 23.38 47.53 -14.36
CA GLY A 52 23.02 47.90 -15.74
C GLY A 52 21.66 47.42 -16.30
N GLY A 53 20.94 48.19 -17.11
CA GLY A 53 21.10 49.62 -17.45
C GLY A 53 20.27 50.06 -18.66
N GLY A 54 19.44 51.11 -18.50
CA GLY A 54 18.64 51.74 -19.58
C GLY A 54 17.33 51.00 -19.95
N GLY A 55 16.28 51.67 -20.46
CA GLY A 55 16.07 53.12 -20.54
C GLY A 55 14.85 53.51 -21.41
N GLY A 56 13.88 54.26 -20.84
CA GLY A 56 12.67 54.77 -21.53
C GLY A 56 11.53 53.75 -21.72
N GLY A 57 10.26 54.14 -21.88
CA GLY A 57 9.65 55.47 -21.75
C GLY A 57 8.15 55.49 -22.15
N GLY A 58 7.35 56.35 -21.51
CA GLY A 58 5.89 56.51 -21.72
C GLY A 58 5.01 55.56 -20.89
N SER A 59 3.81 55.88 -20.35
CA SER A 59 2.73 56.85 -20.65
C SER A 59 1.88 56.54 -21.90
N SER A 60 0.54 56.53 -21.87
CA SER A 60 -0.45 56.70 -20.77
C SER A 60 -1.90 56.53 -21.27
N SER A 61 -2.83 56.30 -20.33
CA SER A 61 -4.29 56.64 -20.40
C SER A 61 -5.27 55.74 -21.18
N ASN A 62 -6.50 55.75 -20.64
CA ASN A 62 -7.88 55.54 -21.15
C ASN A 62 -8.12 55.33 -22.67
N ASP A 63 -9.19 54.68 -23.15
CA ASP A 63 -10.64 54.85 -22.85
C ASP A 63 -11.46 53.56 -23.15
N ASN A 64 -12.52 53.22 -22.41
CA ASN A 64 -13.97 53.55 -22.57
C ASN A 64 -14.70 52.99 -23.83
N GLY A 65 -15.97 52.57 -23.63
CA GLY A 65 -16.86 51.94 -24.62
C GLY A 65 -17.11 50.45 -24.30
N SER A 66 -18.25 49.96 -23.79
CA SER A 66 -19.69 50.34 -23.80
C SER A 66 -20.51 49.79 -24.96
N SER A 67 -21.66 49.18 -24.61
CA SER A 67 -22.82 48.85 -25.45
C SER A 67 -22.63 47.73 -26.49
N ASN A 68 -23.69 47.16 -27.06
CA ASN A 68 -24.90 46.52 -26.50
C ASN A 68 -25.56 45.70 -27.65
N ASP A 69 -26.67 45.02 -27.37
CA ASP A 69 -27.61 44.43 -28.35
C ASP A 69 -27.08 43.22 -29.17
N GLY A 70 -27.92 42.31 -29.67
CA GLY A 70 -29.39 42.30 -29.64
C GLY A 70 -30.01 40.91 -29.44
N LYS A 71 -31.26 40.91 -28.96
CA LYS A 71 -32.10 39.72 -28.73
C LYS A 71 -33.03 39.51 -29.93
N LEU A 72 -33.27 38.27 -30.34
CA LEU A 72 -34.41 37.91 -31.20
C LEU A 72 -35.05 36.59 -30.75
N GLU A 73 -36.35 36.66 -30.47
CA GLU A 73 -37.28 35.52 -30.28
C GLU A 73 -38.27 35.49 -31.46
N LYS A 74 -39.23 34.55 -31.42
CA LYS A 74 -40.48 34.41 -32.21
C LYS A 74 -40.43 33.42 -33.39
N ASP A 75 -41.53 32.72 -33.72
CA ASP A 75 -42.71 32.34 -32.90
C ASP A 75 -43.42 31.11 -33.50
N SER A 76 -44.45 30.64 -32.81
CA SER A 76 -45.27 29.44 -33.03
C SER A 76 -46.21 29.40 -34.26
N SER A 77 -46.85 28.22 -34.43
CA SER A 77 -48.09 27.93 -35.22
C SER A 77 -47.90 27.66 -36.73
N ASN A 78 -48.70 26.85 -37.45
CA ASN A 78 -50.05 26.25 -37.28
C ASN A 78 -50.12 24.85 -38.00
N LEU A 79 -50.85 23.81 -37.55
CA LEU A 79 -52.29 23.47 -37.78
C LEU A 79 -52.65 23.20 -39.27
N ALA A 80 -53.31 22.12 -39.74
CA ALA A 80 -53.82 20.82 -39.22
C ALA A 80 -53.73 19.73 -40.35
N THR A 81 -54.25 18.48 -40.31
CA THR A 81 -55.68 18.06 -40.22
C THR A 81 -55.79 16.50 -40.20
N VAL A 82 -56.54 15.92 -39.25
CA VAL A 82 -57.51 14.77 -39.32
C VAL A 82 -57.17 13.57 -40.24
N THR A 83 -57.19 12.29 -39.83
CA THR A 83 -57.45 11.54 -38.54
C THR A 83 -56.66 10.18 -38.63
N GLU A 84 -56.98 8.94 -38.19
CA GLU A 84 -58.11 8.24 -37.52
C GLU A 84 -57.59 6.86 -37.01
N GLU A 85 -57.80 6.34 -35.79
CA GLU A 85 -58.28 6.98 -34.55
C GLU A 85 -57.68 6.37 -33.23
N THR A 86 -58.18 5.23 -32.73
CA THR A 86 -58.10 4.75 -31.31
C THR A 86 -57.95 3.21 -31.17
N GLU A 87 -57.64 2.58 -30.02
CA GLU A 87 -57.50 3.04 -28.62
C GLU A 87 -56.50 2.18 -27.79
N GLY A 88 -56.29 2.51 -26.51
CA GLY A 88 -55.60 1.64 -25.56
C GLY A 88 -55.77 2.00 -24.07
N GLU A 89 -55.43 1.03 -23.22
CA GLU A 89 -55.24 1.09 -21.74
C GLU A 89 -56.44 1.09 -20.75
N ARG A 90 -56.31 0.18 -19.75
CA ARG A 90 -56.71 0.24 -18.31
C ARG A 90 -58.04 -0.39 -17.79
N ASN A 91 -57.83 -1.39 -16.93
CA ASN A 91 -58.31 -1.56 -15.53
C ASN A 91 -59.41 -2.58 -15.16
N SER A 92 -59.24 -3.14 -13.95
CA SER A 92 -60.22 -3.70 -12.99
C SER A 92 -61.24 -4.82 -13.38
N GLY A 93 -60.96 -6.05 -12.94
CA GLY A 93 -61.62 -6.66 -11.74
C GLY A 93 -62.91 -7.50 -11.88
N GLY A 94 -62.86 -8.74 -11.34
CA GLY A 94 -63.99 -9.65 -11.05
C GLY A 94 -64.54 -10.45 -12.24
N GLU A 95 -65.20 -11.60 -12.14
CA GLU A 95 -65.30 -12.75 -11.18
C GLU A 95 -66.46 -13.66 -11.72
N ALA A 96 -66.46 -14.98 -11.45
CA ALA A 96 -67.51 -15.98 -11.79
C ALA A 96 -67.73 -16.34 -13.30
N SER A 97 -68.30 -17.49 -13.74
CA SER A 97 -68.48 -18.84 -13.12
C SER A 97 -68.97 -19.93 -14.12
N ASP A 98 -68.35 -21.12 -14.05
CA ASP A 98 -68.95 -22.48 -14.08
C ASP A 98 -69.51 -23.21 -15.33
N SER A 99 -69.72 -24.54 -15.12
CA SER A 99 -70.12 -25.70 -15.98
C SER A 99 -68.98 -26.42 -16.75
N GLU A 100 -68.87 -27.76 -16.83
CA GLU A 100 -69.60 -28.91 -16.20
C GLU A 100 -68.78 -30.24 -16.25
N ASP A 101 -69.10 -31.24 -15.40
CA ASP A 101 -68.81 -32.72 -15.38
C ASP A 101 -67.53 -33.38 -15.99
N SER A 102 -66.71 -34.15 -15.25
CA SER A 102 -66.78 -35.62 -14.87
C SER A 102 -66.10 -36.60 -15.89
N SER A 103 -65.54 -37.80 -15.61
CA SER A 103 -65.61 -38.74 -14.46
C SER A 103 -64.47 -39.84 -14.38
N VAL A 104 -64.15 -40.28 -13.14
CA VAL A 104 -63.71 -41.62 -12.60
C VAL A 104 -62.60 -42.51 -13.25
N SER A 105 -61.48 -42.74 -12.49
CA SER A 105 -60.77 -44.05 -12.21
C SER A 105 -59.59 -43.86 -11.19
N ILE A 106 -59.06 -44.78 -10.33
CA ILE A 106 -59.12 -46.26 -10.05
C ILE A 106 -58.04 -47.09 -10.82
N SER A 107 -57.13 -47.95 -10.27
CA SER A 107 -56.89 -48.55 -8.91
C SER A 107 -55.39 -48.93 -8.61
N SER A 108 -55.13 -49.74 -7.55
CA SER A 108 -53.86 -50.22 -6.92
C SER A 108 -53.30 -51.60 -7.43
N ARG A 109 -52.20 -52.28 -6.98
CA ARG A 109 -51.13 -52.23 -5.89
C ARG A 109 -49.96 -53.21 -6.33
N PRO A 110 -48.93 -53.69 -5.55
CA PRO A 110 -48.33 -53.37 -4.21
C PRO A 110 -46.87 -52.84 -4.29
N THR A 111 -46.32 -52.00 -3.39
CA THR A 111 -45.91 -52.19 -1.97
C THR A 111 -44.92 -53.33 -1.68
N ILE A 112 -43.65 -52.97 -1.42
CA ILE A 112 -42.73 -53.60 -0.45
C ILE A 112 -42.23 -52.47 0.48
N SER A 113 -41.87 -52.77 1.73
CA SER A 113 -41.65 -51.79 2.81
C SER A 113 -40.26 -51.83 3.45
N THR A 114 -39.77 -50.65 3.86
CA THR A 114 -38.83 -50.37 4.97
C THR A 114 -37.51 -51.14 5.07
N VAL A 115 -36.38 -50.42 4.96
CA VAL A 115 -35.32 -50.25 6.00
C VAL A 115 -34.55 -48.95 5.67
N GLY A 116 -34.02 -48.24 6.68
CA GLY A 116 -32.86 -47.35 6.48
C GLY A 116 -33.11 -45.84 6.36
N SER A 117 -33.85 -45.21 7.28
CA SER A 117 -33.82 -43.74 7.41
C SER A 117 -32.61 -43.29 8.25
N THR A 118 -31.49 -43.01 7.58
CA THR A 118 -30.35 -42.25 8.12
C THR A 118 -29.52 -41.73 6.93
N TYR A 119 -28.80 -40.62 7.11
CA TYR A 119 -28.11 -39.89 6.02
C TYR A 119 -29.02 -39.35 4.91
N ASN A 120 -29.69 -38.23 5.17
CA ASN A 120 -29.82 -37.10 4.24
C ASN A 120 -30.64 -35.95 4.84
N ASN A 121 -30.02 -35.17 5.75
CA ASN A 121 -30.39 -33.77 6.04
C ASN A 121 -29.30 -33.08 6.87
N PHE A 122 -28.11 -32.98 6.28
CA PHE A 122 -27.03 -32.12 6.79
C PHE A 122 -26.43 -31.28 5.64
N GLN A 123 -27.31 -30.73 4.79
CA GLN A 123 -26.97 -29.53 4.03
C GLN A 123 -26.88 -28.38 5.04
N VAL A 124 -25.67 -28.17 5.54
CA VAL A 124 -25.33 -26.97 6.29
C VAL A 124 -25.30 -25.82 5.29
N ASP A 125 -26.30 -24.94 5.36
CA ASP A 125 -26.24 -23.63 4.73
C ASP A 125 -24.98 -22.91 5.25
N SER A 126 -23.94 -22.80 4.43
CA SER A 126 -22.69 -22.13 4.84
C SER A 126 -22.94 -20.70 5.29
N PHE A 127 -23.93 -20.01 4.72
CA PHE A 127 -24.38 -18.69 5.17
C PHE A 127 -25.03 -18.71 6.56
N LYS A 128 -25.85 -19.72 6.85
CA LYS A 128 -26.56 -19.85 8.14
C LYS A 128 -25.63 -20.34 9.25
N LEU A 129 -24.64 -21.17 8.91
CA LEU A 129 -23.53 -21.51 9.80
C LEU A 129 -22.62 -20.30 10.01
N MET A 130 -22.36 -19.48 9.00
CA MET A 130 -21.59 -18.24 9.12
C MET A 130 -22.35 -17.13 9.85
N GLU A 131 -23.69 -17.19 9.95
CA GLU A 131 -24.46 -16.35 10.87
C GLU A 131 -24.48 -16.91 12.31
N LEU A 132 -24.40 -18.24 12.50
CA LEU A 132 -24.29 -18.89 13.81
C LEU A 132 -22.86 -18.91 14.39
N LEU A 133 -21.84 -18.79 13.53
CA LEU A 133 -20.41 -18.75 13.88
C LEU A 133 -19.77 -17.38 13.56
N GLY A 134 -20.55 -16.42 13.06
CA GLY A 134 -20.11 -15.04 12.91
C GLY A 134 -19.79 -14.43 14.28
N PRO A 135 -18.88 -13.46 14.35
CA PRO A 135 -18.51 -12.87 15.63
C PRO A 135 -19.74 -12.27 16.32
N GLU A 136 -19.78 -12.43 17.64
CA GLU A 136 -20.95 -12.16 18.48
C GLU A 136 -21.43 -10.71 18.29
N LYS A 137 -22.61 -10.58 17.65
CA LYS A 137 -23.23 -9.28 17.32
C LYS A 137 -23.44 -8.47 18.60
N VAL A 138 -23.24 -7.15 18.53
CA VAL A 138 -23.37 -6.23 19.68
C VAL A 138 -24.69 -6.43 20.43
N ASP A 139 -24.61 -6.63 21.75
CA ASP A 139 -25.76 -6.90 22.60
C ASP A 139 -26.81 -5.77 22.57
N PRO A 140 -28.08 -6.03 22.18
CA PRO A 140 -29.11 -4.99 22.07
C PRO A 140 -29.55 -4.43 23.43
N SER A 141 -29.10 -5.02 24.54
CA SER A 141 -29.17 -4.47 25.90
C SER A 141 -28.08 -3.43 26.15
N GLU A 142 -26.82 -3.74 25.83
CA GLU A 142 -25.70 -2.82 25.96
C GLU A 142 -25.84 -1.61 25.01
N VAL A 143 -26.36 -1.80 23.80
CA VAL A 143 -26.70 -0.73 22.85
C VAL A 143 -27.58 0.35 23.48
N LYS A 144 -28.61 -0.04 24.25
CA LYS A 144 -29.53 0.91 24.90
C LYS A 144 -28.82 1.71 25.99
N ILE A 145 -28.04 1.02 26.84
CA ILE A 145 -27.25 1.64 27.91
C ILE A 145 -26.24 2.65 27.32
N ILE A 146 -25.59 2.28 26.21
CA ILE A 146 -24.67 3.16 25.47
C ILE A 146 -25.44 4.33 24.86
N LYS A 147 -26.59 4.09 24.22
CA LYS A 147 -27.41 5.16 23.61
C LYS A 147 -27.88 6.21 24.62
N GLU A 148 -28.25 5.80 25.83
CA GLU A 148 -28.71 6.68 26.90
C GLU A 148 -27.58 7.44 27.62
N LYS A 149 -26.38 6.85 27.74
CA LYS A 149 -25.24 7.45 28.48
C LYS A 149 -24.22 8.18 27.60
N LEU A 150 -24.04 7.74 26.36
CA LEU A 150 -23.00 8.23 25.44
C LEU A 150 -23.51 9.41 24.59
N PHE A 151 -24.72 9.28 24.05
CA PHE A 151 -25.32 10.25 23.16
C PHE A 151 -26.30 11.15 23.91
N GLY A 152 -26.19 12.47 23.70
CA GLY A 152 -27.01 13.44 24.41
C GLY A 152 -26.90 14.84 23.84
N TYR A 153 -27.67 15.76 24.39
CA TYR A 153 -27.89 17.11 23.86
C TYR A 153 -26.61 17.93 23.56
N SER A 154 -25.48 17.62 24.21
CA SER A 154 -24.19 18.32 24.01
C SER A 154 -23.21 17.62 23.06
N THR A 155 -23.47 16.38 22.62
CA THR A 155 -22.53 15.58 21.81
C THR A 155 -23.09 15.30 20.42
N PHE A 156 -23.98 14.31 20.32
CA PHE A 156 -24.57 13.79 19.09
C PHE A 156 -25.99 13.30 19.39
N TRP A 157 -26.91 13.53 18.45
CA TRP A 157 -28.31 13.12 18.59
C TRP A 157 -28.64 12.04 17.56
N VAL A 158 -28.76 10.79 18.02
CA VAL A 158 -29.08 9.63 17.17
C VAL A 158 -30.50 9.74 16.62
N THR A 159 -30.65 9.55 15.31
CA THR A 159 -31.95 9.48 14.61
C THR A 159 -32.27 8.09 14.07
N LYS A 160 -31.25 7.31 13.68
CA LYS A 160 -31.40 5.96 13.11
C LYS A 160 -30.23 5.07 13.52
N GLU A 161 -30.48 3.77 13.59
CA GLU A 161 -29.47 2.72 13.75
C GLU A 161 -29.46 1.83 12.50
N GLU A 162 -28.26 1.49 12.02
CA GLU A 162 -28.02 0.61 10.86
C GLU A 162 -26.89 -0.39 11.20
N PRO A 163 -26.79 -1.55 10.51
CA PRO A 163 -25.67 -2.48 10.71
C PRO A 163 -24.34 -1.88 10.24
N PHE A 164 -23.24 -2.24 10.90
CA PHE A 164 -21.88 -1.74 10.63
C PHE A 164 -20.85 -2.89 10.61
N GLY A 165 -19.71 -2.67 9.95
CA GLY A 165 -18.72 -3.72 9.65
C GLY A 165 -19.10 -4.54 8.41
N ASP A 166 -18.13 -5.22 7.79
CA ASP A 166 -18.32 -5.86 6.48
C ASP A 166 -19.32 -7.06 6.53
N PHE A 167 -19.67 -7.57 7.72
CA PHE A 167 -20.73 -8.58 7.93
C PHE A 167 -21.88 -8.13 8.86
N GLY A 168 -22.02 -6.84 9.16
CA GLY A 168 -23.06 -6.33 10.07
C GLY A 168 -22.85 -6.71 11.54
N GLU A 169 -21.58 -6.84 11.93
CA GLU A 169 -21.08 -7.28 13.25
C GLU A 169 -21.25 -6.19 14.32
N GLY A 170 -21.37 -4.93 13.88
CA GLY A 170 -21.49 -3.72 14.68
C GLY A 170 -22.74 -2.91 14.35
N ILE A 171 -22.86 -1.73 14.97
CA ILE A 171 -23.97 -0.80 14.76
C ILE A 171 -23.44 0.60 14.40
N LEU A 172 -24.05 1.22 13.39
CA LEU A 172 -23.85 2.60 12.98
C LEU A 172 -24.98 3.46 13.57
N PHE A 173 -24.60 4.48 14.32
CA PHE A 173 -25.51 5.50 14.84
C PHE A 173 -25.50 6.70 13.90
N LEU A 174 -26.56 6.85 13.10
CA LEU A 174 -26.80 8.00 12.24
C LEU A 174 -27.52 9.10 13.04
N GLY A 175 -27.28 10.36 12.72
CA GLY A 175 -27.78 11.45 13.57
C GLY A 175 -27.21 12.84 13.26
N ASN A 176 -27.37 13.74 14.23
CA ASN A 176 -26.98 15.15 14.11
C ASN A 176 -25.94 15.55 15.16
N LEU A 177 -24.80 16.03 14.68
CA LEU A 177 -23.66 16.49 15.50
C LEU A 177 -23.96 17.85 16.17
N ARG A 178 -23.66 17.96 17.47
CA ARG A 178 -23.95 19.18 18.26
C ARG A 178 -22.71 20.04 18.55
N GLY A 179 -21.51 19.44 18.63
CA GLY A 179 -20.23 20.14 18.82
C GLY A 179 -19.36 20.20 17.55
N LYS A 180 -18.03 20.35 17.70
CA LYS A 180 -17.07 20.04 16.63
C LYS A 180 -16.80 18.55 16.61
N ARG A 181 -16.56 17.96 15.44
CA ARG A 181 -16.36 16.51 15.28
C ARG A 181 -15.19 15.97 16.12
N GLU A 182 -14.07 16.69 16.17
CA GLU A 182 -12.88 16.27 16.93
C GLU A 182 -13.14 16.33 18.45
N ASP A 183 -13.68 17.45 18.94
CA ASP A 183 -14.00 17.67 20.36
C ASP A 183 -15.07 16.68 20.86
N VAL A 184 -16.09 16.39 20.04
CA VAL A 184 -17.15 15.42 20.35
C VAL A 184 -16.62 13.99 20.32
N PHE A 185 -15.84 13.61 19.31
CA PHE A 185 -15.32 12.24 19.21
C PHE A 185 -14.38 11.88 20.37
N ALA A 186 -13.48 12.79 20.76
CA ALA A 186 -12.63 12.58 21.93
C ALA A 186 -13.43 12.41 23.23
N LYS A 187 -14.51 13.19 23.40
CA LYS A 187 -15.43 13.07 24.54
C LYS A 187 -16.18 11.72 24.51
N LEU A 188 -16.72 11.32 23.35
CA LEU A 188 -17.42 10.05 23.19
C LEU A 188 -16.50 8.84 23.45
N GLN A 189 -15.25 8.85 22.97
CA GLN A 189 -14.28 7.78 23.29
C GLN A 189 -14.02 7.68 24.80
N SER A 190 -13.79 8.82 25.47
CA SER A 190 -13.61 8.84 26.94
C SER A 190 -14.82 8.26 27.67
N GLN A 191 -16.04 8.70 27.32
CA GLN A 191 -17.27 8.21 27.95
C GLN A 191 -17.54 6.73 27.66
N LEU A 192 -17.19 6.22 26.48
CA LEU A 192 -17.34 4.79 26.17
C LEU A 192 -16.41 3.94 27.04
N SER A 193 -15.15 4.37 27.20
CA SER A 193 -14.18 3.69 28.06
C SER A 193 -14.55 3.71 29.55
N GLU A 194 -15.27 4.75 30.00
CA GLU A 194 -15.78 4.87 31.38
C GLU A 194 -17.01 3.97 31.62
N VAL A 195 -17.91 3.85 30.63
CA VAL A 195 -19.18 3.12 30.77
C VAL A 195 -19.03 1.62 30.47
N MET A 196 -18.21 1.24 29.49
CA MET A 196 -18.10 -0.13 28.99
C MET A 196 -16.69 -0.74 29.11
N GLY A 197 -15.72 0.00 29.65
CA GLY A 197 -14.32 -0.42 29.70
C GLY A 197 -13.74 -0.60 28.30
N ASP A 198 -12.95 -1.66 28.13
CA ASP A 198 -12.21 -1.96 26.89
C ASP A 198 -12.98 -2.90 25.93
N LYS A 199 -14.31 -3.04 26.09
CA LYS A 199 -15.15 -3.94 25.27
C LYS A 199 -15.34 -3.50 23.82
N TYR A 200 -15.43 -2.19 23.58
CA TYR A 200 -15.92 -1.62 22.31
C TYR A 200 -15.03 -0.52 21.77
N ASN A 201 -14.81 -0.53 20.45
CA ASN A 201 -14.15 0.54 19.72
C ASN A 201 -15.21 1.43 19.03
N LEU A 202 -15.07 2.75 19.20
CA LEU A 202 -15.91 3.76 18.54
C LEU A 202 -15.19 4.35 17.33
N PHE A 203 -15.83 4.26 16.18
CA PHE A 203 -15.38 4.76 14.89
C PHE A 203 -16.16 6.01 14.52
N MET A 204 -15.47 7.05 14.08
CA MET A 204 -16.07 8.21 13.42
C MET A 204 -15.93 8.03 11.91
N VAL A 205 -17.05 7.96 11.20
CA VAL A 205 -17.13 7.60 9.77
C VAL A 205 -18.03 8.59 9.03
N GLU A 206 -17.78 8.78 7.74
CA GLU A 206 -18.65 9.53 6.83
C GLU A 206 -20.01 8.80 6.70
N GLU A 207 -21.12 9.52 6.78
CA GLU A 207 -22.46 8.93 6.76
C GLU A 207 -22.81 8.37 5.36
N PRO A 208 -23.25 7.11 5.25
CA PRO A 208 -23.64 6.54 3.96
C PRO A 208 -24.86 7.28 3.39
N ASN A 209 -24.78 7.64 2.10
CA ASN A 209 -25.88 8.28 1.36
C ASN A 209 -26.36 9.63 1.94
N SER A 210 -25.48 10.42 2.57
CA SER A 210 -25.84 11.75 3.08
C SER A 210 -26.38 12.68 1.98
N GLU A 211 -27.59 13.22 2.15
CA GLU A 211 -28.25 14.13 1.19
C GLU A 211 -27.49 15.46 0.96
N GLY A 212 -26.54 15.79 1.85
CA GLY A 212 -25.67 16.95 1.72
C GLY A 212 -24.56 16.99 2.79
N PRO A 213 -23.60 17.93 2.66
CA PRO A 213 -22.57 18.16 3.68
C PRO A 213 -23.16 18.67 5.00
N ASP A 214 -22.42 18.52 6.10
CA ASP A 214 -22.80 19.09 7.40
C ASP A 214 -22.88 20.63 7.30
N PRO A 215 -23.92 21.30 7.83
CA PRO A 215 -23.99 22.77 7.91
C PRO A 215 -22.78 23.46 8.58
N ARG A 216 -21.94 22.72 9.31
CA ARG A 216 -20.70 23.16 9.94
C ARG A 216 -19.47 23.06 9.01
N GLY A 217 -19.63 22.49 7.82
CA GLY A 217 -18.61 22.29 6.80
C GLY A 217 -17.95 20.89 6.84
N GLY A 218 -17.93 20.23 5.68
CA GLY A 218 -17.37 18.88 5.49
C GLY A 218 -18.44 17.80 5.33
N PRO A 219 -18.05 16.53 5.15
CA PRO A 219 -18.99 15.40 5.08
C PRO A 219 -19.75 15.24 6.39
N ARG A 220 -21.00 14.79 6.32
CA ARG A 220 -21.83 14.49 7.50
C ARG A 220 -21.31 13.22 8.19
N VAL A 221 -21.40 13.18 9.52
CA VAL A 221 -20.65 12.24 10.36
C VAL A 221 -21.58 11.34 11.15
N SER A 222 -21.32 10.04 11.10
CA SER A 222 -21.97 9.01 11.93
C SER A 222 -20.95 8.27 12.79
N PHE A 223 -21.42 7.62 13.85
CA PHE A 223 -20.56 6.87 14.78
C PHE A 223 -20.81 5.37 14.67
N GLY A 224 -19.83 4.61 14.17
CA GLY A 224 -19.85 3.16 14.10
C GLY A 224 -19.28 2.55 15.39
N MET A 225 -19.82 1.42 15.82
CA MET A 225 -19.37 0.71 17.02
C MET A 225 -19.21 -0.79 16.76
N LEU A 226 -18.05 -1.33 17.12
CA LEU A 226 -17.69 -2.76 16.99
C LEU A 226 -17.10 -3.25 18.31
N ARG A 227 -17.30 -4.54 18.64
CA ARG A 227 -16.56 -5.21 19.72
C ARG A 227 -15.05 -5.15 19.44
N LYS A 228 -14.23 -5.06 20.49
CA LYS A 228 -12.77 -4.91 20.37
C LYS A 228 -12.11 -6.08 19.63
N GLU A 229 -12.55 -7.30 19.94
CA GLU A 229 -12.10 -8.55 19.33
C GLU A 229 -12.32 -8.64 17.81
N VAL A 230 -13.34 -7.95 17.30
CA VAL A 230 -13.72 -7.92 15.87
C VAL A 230 -13.02 -6.78 15.14
N SER A 231 -12.87 -5.64 15.82
CA SER A 231 -12.22 -4.45 15.25
C SER A 231 -10.70 -4.57 15.19
N GLU A 232 -10.04 -5.01 16.26
CA GLU A 232 -8.58 -5.16 16.28
C GLU A 232 -8.09 -6.39 15.51
N PRO A 233 -6.87 -6.39 14.96
CA PRO A 233 -6.26 -7.57 14.38
C PRO A 233 -5.85 -8.57 15.49
N GLY A 234 -6.32 -9.81 15.40
CA GLY A 234 -6.03 -10.85 16.40
C GLY A 234 -4.53 -11.13 16.61
N PRO A 235 -4.15 -11.76 17.74
CA PRO A 235 -2.75 -12.01 18.11
C PRO A 235 -2.00 -12.83 17.06
N THR A 236 -0.68 -12.71 17.02
CA THR A 236 0.19 -13.51 16.16
C THR A 236 0.22 -14.97 16.63
N SER A 237 -0.18 -15.91 15.77
CA SER A 237 -0.10 -17.34 16.09
C SER A 237 1.32 -17.87 15.93
N LEU A 238 1.69 -18.96 16.63
CA LEU A 238 3.05 -19.53 16.51
C LEU A 238 3.42 -19.89 15.07
N TRP A 239 2.44 -20.37 14.27
CA TRP A 239 2.64 -20.63 12.85
C TRP A 239 2.98 -19.38 12.03
N GLN A 240 2.47 -18.20 12.40
CA GLN A 240 2.87 -16.93 11.75
C GLN A 240 4.35 -16.61 11.99
N TYR A 241 4.90 -16.86 13.19
CA TYR A 241 6.33 -16.72 13.45
C TYR A 241 7.17 -17.71 12.63
N VAL A 242 6.75 -18.97 12.55
CA VAL A 242 7.45 -20.02 11.77
C VAL A 242 7.46 -19.67 10.28
N ILE A 243 6.32 -19.21 9.73
CA ILE A 243 6.21 -18.79 8.32
C ILE A 243 7.07 -17.55 8.06
N ALA A 244 7.03 -16.53 8.92
CA ALA A 244 7.86 -15.33 8.76
C ALA A 244 9.37 -15.65 8.80
N PHE A 245 9.80 -16.55 9.70
CA PHE A 245 11.19 -17.00 9.78
C PHE A 245 11.62 -17.80 8.55
N LEU A 246 10.80 -18.74 8.08
CA LEU A 246 11.07 -19.52 6.86
C LEU A 246 11.17 -18.61 5.63
N LEU A 247 10.25 -17.66 5.49
CA LEU A 247 10.25 -16.67 4.41
C LEU A 247 11.48 -15.74 4.45
N PHE A 248 11.92 -15.35 5.64
CA PHE A 248 13.17 -14.59 5.83
C PHE A 248 14.40 -15.41 5.41
N LEU A 249 14.49 -16.69 5.78
CA LEU A 249 15.56 -17.58 5.32
C LEU A 249 15.55 -17.77 3.79
N LEU A 250 14.39 -17.95 3.17
CA LEU A 250 14.27 -18.01 1.72
C LEU A 250 14.71 -16.69 1.06
N THR A 251 14.40 -15.56 1.68
CA THR A 251 14.76 -14.22 1.17
C THR A 251 16.28 -13.95 1.28
N ILE A 252 16.94 -14.47 2.31
CA ILE A 252 18.41 -14.52 2.36
C ILE A 252 18.94 -15.38 1.20
N GLY A 253 18.35 -16.56 0.99
CA GLY A 253 18.71 -17.46 -0.12
C GLY A 253 18.64 -16.79 -1.49
N SER A 254 17.48 -16.21 -1.84
CA SER A 254 17.30 -15.53 -3.14
C SER A 254 18.13 -14.24 -3.28
N SER A 255 18.46 -13.56 -2.17
CA SER A 255 19.38 -12.42 -2.20
C SER A 255 20.84 -12.84 -2.48
N VAL A 256 21.26 -14.00 -1.98
CA VAL A 256 22.58 -14.60 -2.31
C VAL A 256 22.58 -15.16 -3.73
N GLU A 257 21.47 -15.76 -4.18
CA GLU A 257 21.27 -16.22 -5.56
C GLU A 257 21.39 -15.07 -6.57
N LEU A 258 20.78 -13.92 -6.31
CA LEU A 258 20.98 -12.71 -7.13
C LEU A 258 22.44 -12.25 -7.14
N GLY A 259 23.13 -12.31 -5.99
CA GLY A 259 24.57 -12.06 -5.89
C GLY A 259 25.38 -12.94 -6.84
N ILE A 260 25.16 -14.26 -6.76
CA ILE A 260 25.76 -15.28 -7.62
C ILE A 260 25.44 -15.05 -9.10
N ALA A 261 24.17 -14.84 -9.43
CA ALA A 261 23.70 -14.65 -10.79
C ALA A 261 24.32 -13.40 -11.45
N SER A 262 24.47 -12.31 -10.68
CA SER A 262 25.14 -11.10 -11.19
C SER A 262 26.60 -11.36 -11.56
N GLN A 263 27.28 -12.28 -10.87
CA GLN A 263 28.71 -12.55 -11.03
C GLN A 263 29.01 -13.77 -11.92
N ILE A 264 28.03 -14.34 -12.62
CA ILE A 264 28.18 -15.57 -13.42
C ILE A 264 29.34 -15.52 -14.44
N THR A 265 29.72 -14.33 -14.91
CA THR A 265 30.87 -14.07 -15.80
C THR A 265 32.24 -14.19 -15.13
N ARG A 266 32.31 -14.31 -13.80
CA ARG A 266 33.52 -14.54 -12.98
C ARG A 266 33.69 -16.01 -12.52
N LEU A 267 32.81 -16.92 -12.92
CA LEU A 267 32.91 -18.34 -12.52
C LEU A 267 34.24 -18.98 -13.00
N PRO A 268 34.86 -19.86 -12.21
CA PRO A 268 36.05 -20.61 -12.63
C PRO A 268 35.78 -21.42 -13.91
N PRO A 269 36.71 -21.48 -14.87
CA PRO A 269 36.49 -22.17 -16.13
C PRO A 269 36.28 -23.67 -15.96
N GLU A 270 36.82 -24.30 -14.90
CA GLU A 270 36.53 -25.70 -14.59
C GLU A 270 35.04 -25.92 -14.25
N VAL A 271 34.45 -25.00 -13.47
CA VAL A 271 33.03 -25.05 -13.08
C VAL A 271 32.13 -24.79 -14.28
N VAL A 272 32.44 -23.79 -15.10
CA VAL A 272 31.69 -23.53 -16.34
C VAL A 272 31.73 -24.75 -17.25
N LYS A 273 32.92 -25.33 -17.47
CA LYS A 273 33.10 -26.52 -18.31
C LYS A 273 32.29 -27.72 -17.81
N TYR A 274 32.25 -27.97 -16.50
CA TYR A 274 31.43 -29.04 -15.92
C TYR A 274 29.93 -28.89 -16.23
N PHE A 275 29.41 -27.66 -16.26
CA PHE A 275 28.02 -27.40 -16.61
C PHE A 275 27.74 -27.34 -18.12
N THR A 276 28.74 -27.13 -18.98
CA THR A 276 28.56 -27.07 -20.45
C THR A 276 28.87 -28.38 -21.17
N ASP A 277 29.82 -29.19 -20.68
CA ASP A 277 30.24 -30.43 -21.34
C ASP A 277 29.37 -31.61 -20.86
N PRO A 278 28.47 -32.19 -21.69
CA PRO A 278 27.61 -33.32 -21.28
C PRO A 278 28.38 -34.63 -21.02
N ASN A 279 29.69 -34.63 -21.19
CA ASN A 279 30.60 -35.74 -20.90
C ASN A 279 31.47 -35.48 -19.65
N ALA A 280 31.26 -34.38 -18.92
CA ALA A 280 31.97 -34.10 -17.67
C ALA A 280 31.39 -34.96 -16.53
N ILE A 281 32.18 -35.92 -16.05
CA ILE A 281 31.78 -36.88 -15.00
C ILE A 281 32.43 -36.52 -13.64
N GLU A 282 33.59 -35.85 -13.66
CA GLU A 282 34.30 -35.41 -12.46
C GLU A 282 33.68 -34.09 -11.94
N PRO A 283 33.10 -34.07 -10.73
CA PRO A 283 32.56 -32.84 -10.16
C PRO A 283 33.70 -31.87 -9.81
N PRO A 284 33.56 -30.56 -10.07
CA PRO A 284 34.55 -29.57 -9.67
C PRO A 284 34.65 -29.49 -8.15
N ASP A 285 35.82 -29.11 -7.63
CA ASP A 285 36.03 -28.94 -6.20
C ASP A 285 35.10 -27.83 -5.66
N MET A 286 34.22 -28.20 -4.74
CA MET A 286 33.23 -27.30 -4.13
C MET A 286 33.89 -26.15 -3.35
N GLN A 287 35.15 -26.32 -2.93
CA GLN A 287 35.93 -25.25 -2.29
C GLN A 287 36.21 -24.09 -3.26
N LEU A 288 36.21 -24.31 -4.58
CA LEU A 288 36.36 -23.24 -5.59
C LEU A 288 35.16 -22.29 -5.63
N LEU A 289 34.00 -22.72 -5.13
CA LEU A 289 32.78 -21.89 -5.07
C LEU A 289 32.75 -20.97 -3.85
N LEU A 290 33.51 -21.26 -2.79
CA LEU A 290 33.54 -20.44 -1.57
C LEU A 290 33.95 -18.97 -1.82
N PRO A 291 35.09 -18.64 -2.47
CA PRO A 291 35.46 -17.24 -2.72
C PRO A 291 34.48 -16.52 -3.67
N PHE A 292 33.75 -17.27 -4.50
CA PHE A 292 32.73 -16.75 -5.41
C PHE A 292 31.39 -16.46 -4.69
N VAL A 293 31.04 -17.25 -3.66
CA VAL A 293 29.95 -16.90 -2.74
C VAL A 293 30.34 -15.67 -1.91
N ASP A 294 31.56 -15.62 -1.38
CA ASP A 294 32.04 -14.48 -0.60
C ASP A 294 32.00 -13.16 -1.39
N SER A 295 32.35 -13.17 -2.69
CA SER A 295 32.23 -11.99 -3.56
C SER A 295 30.79 -11.61 -3.89
N ALA A 296 29.83 -12.54 -3.80
CA ALA A 296 28.40 -12.29 -3.97
C ALA A 296 27.72 -11.70 -2.72
N LEU A 297 28.21 -12.00 -1.51
CA LEU A 297 27.61 -11.55 -0.24
C LEU A 297 27.38 -10.02 -0.12
N PRO A 298 28.27 -9.12 -0.59
CA PRO A 298 28.04 -7.67 -0.53
C PRO A 298 26.77 -7.20 -1.25
N LEU A 299 26.38 -7.87 -2.35
CA LEU A 299 25.12 -7.56 -3.04
C LEU A 299 23.92 -8.02 -2.21
N ALA A 300 23.98 -9.24 -1.67
CA ALA A 300 22.93 -9.80 -0.83
C ALA A 300 22.70 -8.95 0.43
N TYR A 301 23.76 -8.51 1.10
CA TYR A 301 23.68 -7.57 2.23
C TYR A 301 23.10 -6.21 1.82
N GLY A 302 23.40 -5.73 0.62
CA GLY A 302 22.80 -4.51 0.07
C GLY A 302 21.28 -4.64 -0.10
N VAL A 303 20.82 -5.70 -0.75
CA VAL A 303 19.38 -5.97 -0.97
C VAL A 303 18.65 -6.15 0.36
N LEU A 304 19.13 -7.04 1.24
CA LEU A 304 18.53 -7.28 2.57
C LEU A 304 18.54 -5.99 3.43
N GLY A 305 19.61 -5.20 3.33
CA GLY A 305 19.75 -3.92 4.04
C GLY A 305 18.67 -2.91 3.68
N VAL A 306 18.30 -2.80 2.40
CA VAL A 306 17.17 -1.96 1.94
C VAL A 306 15.86 -2.40 2.60
N GLN A 307 15.59 -3.70 2.65
CA GLN A 307 14.34 -4.21 3.23
C GLN A 307 14.24 -3.94 4.73
N LEU A 308 15.34 -4.15 5.46
CA LEU A 308 15.41 -3.81 6.89
C LEU A 308 15.22 -2.31 7.12
N PHE A 309 15.74 -1.46 6.23
CA PHE A 309 15.58 -0.01 6.33
C PHE A 309 14.15 0.46 5.99
N HIS A 310 13.45 -0.21 5.07
CA HIS A 310 12.01 -0.03 4.81
C HIS A 310 11.19 -0.33 6.08
N GLU A 311 11.42 -1.47 6.72
CA GLU A 311 10.69 -1.83 7.95
C GLU A 311 11.02 -0.93 9.15
N ILE A 312 12.27 -0.46 9.27
CA ILE A 312 12.66 0.58 10.22
C ILE A 312 11.88 1.89 9.95
N GLY A 313 11.64 2.24 8.68
CA GLY A 313 10.81 3.38 8.27
C GLY A 313 9.38 3.28 8.82
N HIS A 314 8.70 2.15 8.63
CA HIS A 314 7.38 1.91 9.22
C HIS A 314 7.40 1.98 10.75
N PHE A 315 8.38 1.33 11.40
CA PHE A 315 8.50 1.30 12.85
C PHE A 315 8.67 2.71 13.45
N LEU A 316 9.56 3.53 12.87
CA LEU A 316 9.81 4.90 13.33
C LEU A 316 8.59 5.82 13.17
N ALA A 317 7.74 5.60 12.16
CA ALA A 317 6.50 6.35 11.99
C ALA A 317 5.35 5.83 12.89
N ALA A 318 5.32 4.54 13.19
CA ALA A 318 4.29 3.91 14.02
C ALA A 318 4.48 4.18 15.53
N PHE A 319 5.74 4.16 16.00
CA PHE A 319 6.11 4.35 17.40
C PHE A 319 5.53 5.63 18.05
N PRO A 320 5.72 6.86 17.53
CA PRO A 320 5.18 8.08 18.15
C PRO A 320 3.64 8.18 18.09
N ARG A 321 2.97 7.26 17.37
CA ARG A 321 1.52 7.17 17.22
C ARG A 321 0.92 6.01 18.04
N ASN A 322 1.73 5.28 18.81
CA ASN A 322 1.36 4.08 19.57
C ASN A 322 0.70 2.97 18.71
N VAL A 323 1.00 2.94 17.40
CA VAL A 323 0.48 1.91 16.49
C VAL A 323 1.35 0.66 16.61
N LYS A 324 0.73 -0.49 16.86
CA LYS A 324 1.43 -1.79 16.91
C LYS A 324 1.56 -2.33 15.49
N LEU A 325 2.75 -2.82 15.16
CA LEU A 325 3.06 -3.52 13.92
C LEU A 325 3.23 -5.03 14.18
N SER A 326 2.99 -5.86 13.17
CA SER A 326 3.38 -7.27 13.18
C SER A 326 4.88 -7.43 12.93
N ILE A 327 5.35 -8.69 12.91
CA ILE A 327 6.61 -9.04 12.29
C ILE A 327 6.45 -8.93 10.76
N PRO A 328 7.44 -8.41 10.02
CA PRO A 328 7.45 -8.40 8.56
C PRO A 328 7.52 -9.80 7.96
N TYR A 329 6.70 -10.05 6.94
CA TYR A 329 6.83 -11.21 6.06
C TYR A 329 7.62 -10.80 4.82
N PHE A 330 8.88 -11.26 4.73
CA PHE A 330 9.73 -11.04 3.56
C PHE A 330 9.28 -11.92 2.38
N ILE A 331 9.30 -11.41 1.16
CA ILE A 331 8.79 -12.12 -0.02
C ILE A 331 9.97 -12.46 -0.93
N PRO A 332 10.47 -13.70 -0.94
CA PRO A 332 11.62 -14.08 -1.76
C PRO A 332 11.29 -13.93 -3.26
N ASN A 333 12.27 -13.47 -4.04
CA ASN A 333 12.16 -13.41 -5.49
C ASN A 333 13.54 -13.63 -6.12
N ILE A 334 13.66 -14.58 -7.04
CA ILE A 334 14.94 -14.97 -7.65
C ILE A 334 15.57 -13.81 -8.47
N THR A 335 14.76 -12.98 -9.12
CA THR A 335 15.21 -11.93 -10.04
C THR A 335 15.62 -10.62 -9.36
N LEU A 336 14.96 -10.25 -8.25
CA LEU A 336 15.24 -9.02 -7.48
C LEU A 336 15.90 -9.30 -6.11
N GLY A 337 16.20 -10.57 -5.79
CA GLY A 337 16.48 -11.03 -4.43
C GLY A 337 15.22 -11.06 -3.55
N SER A 338 14.36 -10.04 -3.62
CA SER A 338 13.07 -10.00 -2.92
C SER A 338 12.10 -8.97 -3.49
N PHE A 339 10.80 -9.27 -3.45
CA PHE A 339 9.71 -8.30 -3.63
C PHE A 339 9.45 -7.43 -2.39
N GLY A 340 10.35 -7.43 -1.39
CA GLY A 340 10.22 -6.59 -0.21
C GLY A 340 9.71 -7.37 1.00
N ALA A 341 9.27 -6.63 2.00
CA ALA A 341 8.55 -7.17 3.15
C ALA A 341 7.15 -6.57 3.20
N ILE A 342 6.22 -7.30 3.84
CA ILE A 342 4.89 -6.78 4.17
C ILE A 342 4.66 -6.91 5.66
N THR A 343 4.53 -5.75 6.31
CA THR A 343 4.11 -5.61 7.70
C THR A 343 2.62 -5.32 7.80
N GLN A 344 1.94 -6.03 8.70
CA GLN A 344 0.52 -5.85 9.01
C GLN A 344 0.39 -4.97 10.27
N PHE A 345 -0.69 -4.19 10.36
CA PHE A 345 -1.03 -3.56 11.64
C PHE A 345 -1.51 -4.62 12.66
N LYS A 346 -1.17 -4.43 13.93
CA LYS A 346 -1.59 -5.24 15.09
C LYS A 346 -2.26 -4.40 16.19
N SER A 347 -2.75 -3.22 15.80
CA SER A 347 -3.70 -2.38 16.52
C SER A 347 -4.55 -1.64 15.50
N ILE A 348 -5.69 -1.09 15.94
CA ILE A 348 -6.42 -0.13 15.11
C ILE A 348 -5.60 1.16 14.89
N LEU A 349 -5.82 1.82 13.74
CA LEU A 349 -5.18 3.10 13.40
C LEU A 349 -5.98 4.27 13.99
N PRO A 350 -5.33 5.27 14.64
CA PRO A 350 -6.05 6.34 15.31
C PRO A 350 -6.71 7.32 14.33
N ASP A 351 -6.05 7.65 13.22
CA ASP A 351 -6.53 8.66 12.27
C ASP A 351 -6.00 8.42 10.84
N ARG A 352 -6.68 8.97 9.83
CA ARG A 352 -6.24 8.86 8.43
C ARG A 352 -4.82 9.40 8.19
N LYS A 353 -4.30 10.36 8.98
CA LYS A 353 -2.89 10.81 8.87
C LYS A 353 -1.93 9.76 9.38
N ALA A 354 -2.26 9.00 10.42
CA ALA A 354 -1.47 7.83 10.84
C ALA A 354 -1.38 6.81 9.70
N LYS A 355 -2.51 6.50 9.06
CA LYS A 355 -2.54 5.57 7.92
C LYS A 355 -1.59 6.02 6.81
N VAL A 356 -1.66 7.28 6.38
CA VAL A 356 -0.77 7.80 5.32
C VAL A 356 0.69 7.93 5.77
N ASP A 357 0.96 8.51 6.94
CA ASP A 357 2.34 8.73 7.42
C ASP A 357 3.10 7.42 7.60
N ILE A 358 2.48 6.41 8.19
CA ILE A 358 3.13 5.11 8.45
C ILE A 358 3.33 4.33 7.14
N SER A 359 2.35 4.37 6.23
CA SER A 359 2.44 3.65 4.95
C SER A 359 3.46 4.28 4.00
N LEU A 360 3.61 5.62 3.99
CA LEU A 360 4.66 6.27 3.18
C LEU A 360 6.07 6.08 3.75
N ALA A 361 6.22 5.99 5.08
CA ALA A 361 7.53 6.00 5.73
C ALA A 361 8.44 4.81 5.36
N GLY A 362 7.87 3.62 5.16
CA GLY A 362 8.64 2.44 4.77
C GLY A 362 9.21 2.54 3.36
N PRO A 363 8.36 2.66 2.32
CA PRO A 363 8.80 2.87 0.94
C PRO A 363 9.75 4.06 0.77
N PHE A 364 9.55 5.15 1.52
CA PHE A 364 10.46 6.31 1.46
C PHE A 364 11.82 6.04 2.11
N ALA A 365 11.87 5.28 3.22
CA ALA A 365 13.14 4.87 3.82
C ALA A 365 13.89 3.89 2.90
N GLY A 366 13.20 2.86 2.40
CA GLY A 366 13.75 1.89 1.45
C GLY A 366 14.28 2.58 0.18
N ALA A 367 13.48 3.45 -0.44
CA ALA A 367 13.88 4.18 -1.64
C ALA A 367 15.01 5.20 -1.38
N ALA A 368 15.08 5.84 -0.21
CA ALA A 368 16.17 6.77 0.11
C ALA A 368 17.52 6.05 0.23
N LEU A 369 17.57 4.89 0.90
CA LEU A 369 18.78 4.06 0.96
C LEU A 369 19.13 3.49 -0.42
N SER A 370 18.15 2.95 -1.15
CA SER A 370 18.34 2.39 -2.49
C SER A 370 18.85 3.43 -3.49
N SER A 371 18.28 4.64 -3.49
CA SER A 371 18.73 5.77 -4.31
C SER A 371 20.16 6.21 -3.96
N SER A 372 20.51 6.22 -2.67
CA SER A 372 21.88 6.50 -2.23
C SER A 372 22.87 5.45 -2.74
N MET A 373 22.51 4.16 -2.64
CA MET A 373 23.33 3.05 -3.16
C MET A 373 23.45 3.09 -4.69
N PHE A 374 22.36 3.36 -5.40
CA PHE A 374 22.31 3.51 -6.85
C PHE A 374 23.22 4.65 -7.34
N ALA A 375 23.09 5.84 -6.75
CA ALA A 375 23.90 7.01 -7.10
C ALA A 375 25.40 6.82 -6.79
N VAL A 376 25.74 6.25 -5.63
CA VAL A 376 27.14 5.91 -5.29
C VAL A 376 27.67 4.81 -6.20
N GLY A 377 26.85 3.80 -6.53
CA GLY A 377 27.20 2.75 -7.48
C GLY A 377 27.52 3.29 -8.87
N LEU A 378 26.70 4.21 -9.40
CA LEU A 378 26.95 4.83 -10.70
C LEU A 378 28.23 5.67 -10.68
N LEU A 379 28.45 6.45 -9.62
CA LEU A 379 29.68 7.25 -9.44
C LEU A 379 30.95 6.37 -9.38
N LEU A 380 30.89 5.21 -8.74
CA LEU A 380 31.98 4.22 -8.72
C LEU A 380 32.14 3.53 -10.09
N SER A 381 31.05 3.27 -10.81
CA SER A 381 31.07 2.66 -12.15
C SER A 381 31.76 3.55 -13.18
N SER A 382 31.56 4.88 -13.10
CA SER A 382 32.22 5.85 -13.97
C SER A 382 33.71 6.09 -13.64
N ASN A 383 34.30 5.42 -12.64
CA ASN A 383 35.69 5.60 -12.24
C ASN A 383 36.60 4.48 -12.80
N PRO A 384 37.56 4.79 -13.71
CA PRO A 384 38.46 3.78 -14.29
C PRO A 384 39.29 3.00 -13.25
N SER A 385 39.48 3.55 -12.05
CA SER A 385 40.24 2.92 -10.96
C SER A 385 39.55 1.69 -10.38
N ALA A 386 38.22 1.59 -10.52
CA ALA A 386 37.40 0.51 -9.94
C ALA A 386 37.23 -0.72 -10.86
N ALA A 387 37.85 -0.72 -12.05
CA ALA A 387 37.58 -1.68 -13.12
C ALA A 387 37.71 -3.17 -12.73
N ALA A 388 38.54 -3.50 -11.74
CA ALA A 388 38.71 -4.87 -11.24
C ALA A 388 37.49 -5.41 -10.46
N GLU A 389 36.66 -4.52 -9.90
CA GLU A 389 35.51 -4.86 -9.04
C GLU A 389 34.18 -4.86 -9.83
N LEU A 390 34.09 -4.06 -10.91
CA LEU A 390 32.89 -3.92 -11.74
C LEU A 390 32.37 -5.26 -12.27
N VAL A 391 31.05 -5.40 -12.32
CA VAL A 391 30.31 -6.55 -12.81
C VAL A 391 29.74 -6.23 -14.19
N GLN A 392 29.87 -7.16 -15.13
CA GLN A 392 29.34 -7.03 -16.49
C GLN A 392 27.87 -7.41 -16.53
N VAL A 393 26.98 -6.46 -16.86
CA VAL A 393 25.52 -6.64 -16.85
C VAL A 393 24.93 -6.32 -18.25
N PRO A 394 23.98 -7.11 -18.78
CA PRO A 394 23.36 -6.82 -20.08
C PRO A 394 22.71 -5.44 -20.11
N SER A 395 22.93 -4.66 -21.17
CA SER A 395 22.40 -3.30 -21.28
C SER A 395 20.87 -3.23 -21.35
N THR A 396 20.22 -4.34 -21.72
CA THR A 396 18.76 -4.52 -21.66
C THR A 396 18.19 -4.44 -20.24
N LEU A 397 18.97 -4.66 -19.18
CA LEU A 397 18.51 -4.45 -17.80
C LEU A 397 18.08 -2.99 -17.58
N PHE A 398 18.78 -2.04 -18.20
CA PHE A 398 18.47 -0.61 -18.07
C PHE A 398 17.20 -0.19 -18.81
N GLN A 399 16.72 -0.98 -19.78
CA GLN A 399 15.42 -0.80 -20.42
C GLN A 399 14.27 -1.21 -19.48
N GLY A 400 14.54 -1.99 -18.43
CA GLY A 400 13.54 -2.42 -17.44
C GLY A 400 12.95 -1.32 -16.55
N SER A 401 13.42 -0.07 -16.67
CA SER A 401 12.89 1.08 -15.93
C SER A 401 13.22 2.39 -16.64
N LEU A 402 12.21 3.18 -17.02
CA LEU A 402 12.41 4.48 -17.66
C LEU A 402 13.22 5.44 -16.79
N LEU A 403 12.88 5.59 -15.50
CA LEU A 403 13.56 6.52 -14.59
C LEU A 403 15.02 6.11 -14.36
N LEU A 404 15.25 4.84 -14.02
CA LEU A 404 16.59 4.37 -13.64
C LEU A 404 17.49 4.18 -14.86
N GLY A 405 16.92 3.78 -16.01
CA GLY A 405 17.59 3.77 -17.31
C GLY A 405 18.07 5.16 -17.73
N LEU A 406 17.21 6.18 -17.64
CA LEU A 406 17.58 7.58 -17.93
C LEU A 406 18.69 8.12 -17.01
N ILE A 407 18.63 7.84 -15.70
CA ILE A 407 19.68 8.26 -14.75
C ILE A 407 21.01 7.55 -15.05
N SER A 408 20.97 6.24 -15.32
CA SER A 408 22.16 5.47 -15.72
C SER A 408 22.76 6.00 -17.02
N ARG A 409 21.90 6.32 -18.00
CA ARG A 409 22.28 6.88 -19.30
C ARG A 409 22.85 8.29 -19.23
N ALA A 410 22.43 9.09 -18.25
CA ALA A 410 23.00 10.41 -17.97
C ALA A 410 24.38 10.34 -17.28
N THR A 411 24.65 9.27 -16.52
CA THR A 411 25.88 9.12 -15.70
C THR A 411 26.97 8.27 -16.34
N LEU A 412 26.61 7.23 -17.09
CA LEU A 412 27.52 6.32 -17.80
C LEU A 412 27.77 6.75 -19.26
N GLY A 413 26.91 7.60 -19.82
CA GLY A 413 27.01 8.13 -21.18
C GLY A 413 26.50 7.17 -22.27
N TYR A 414 26.54 7.64 -23.53
CA TYR A 414 25.94 6.94 -24.66
C TYR A 414 26.64 5.61 -24.98
N GLY A 415 27.96 5.64 -25.20
CA GLY A 415 28.71 4.46 -25.65
C GLY A 415 28.74 3.28 -24.66
N ALA A 416 28.68 3.55 -23.35
CA ALA A 416 28.58 2.50 -22.34
C ALA A 416 27.21 1.79 -22.40
N MET A 417 26.12 2.55 -22.59
CA MET A 417 24.75 2.01 -22.60
C MET A 417 24.39 1.25 -23.89
N HIS A 418 25.15 1.46 -24.98
CA HIS A 418 24.99 0.74 -26.26
C HIS A 418 25.89 -0.50 -26.37
N ALA A 419 26.77 -0.74 -25.41
CA ALA A 419 27.49 -2.01 -25.33
C ALA A 419 26.50 -3.14 -25.01
N ALA A 420 26.79 -4.37 -25.48
CA ALA A 420 25.99 -5.54 -25.10
C ALA A 420 26.05 -5.82 -23.59
N MET A 421 27.21 -5.54 -22.97
CA MET A 421 27.44 -5.66 -21.53
C MET A 421 28.01 -4.33 -21.00
N VAL A 422 27.42 -3.82 -19.92
CA VAL A 422 27.81 -2.58 -19.24
C VAL A 422 28.54 -2.94 -17.94
N PRO A 423 29.77 -2.44 -17.71
CA PRO A 423 30.48 -2.67 -16.47
C PRO A 423 29.97 -1.74 -15.37
N ILE A 424 29.36 -2.30 -14.32
CA ILE A 424 28.78 -1.53 -13.21
C ILE A 424 29.19 -2.07 -11.83
N HIS A 425 29.27 -1.18 -10.85
CA HIS A 425 29.53 -1.55 -9.46
C HIS A 425 28.29 -2.23 -8.84
N PRO A 426 28.42 -3.31 -8.03
CA PRO A 426 27.26 -4.04 -7.48
C PRO A 426 26.21 -3.19 -6.75
N LEU A 427 26.61 -2.06 -6.14
CA LEU A 427 25.66 -1.12 -5.52
C LEU A 427 24.61 -0.55 -6.49
N VAL A 428 24.90 -0.49 -7.80
CA VAL A 428 23.92 -0.13 -8.83
C VAL A 428 22.79 -1.17 -8.86
N ILE A 429 23.13 -2.46 -8.83
CA ILE A 429 22.15 -3.56 -8.87
C ILE A 429 21.32 -3.56 -7.58
N ALA A 430 21.95 -3.47 -6.41
CA ALA A 430 21.22 -3.43 -5.13
C ALA A 430 20.31 -2.19 -5.01
N GLY A 431 20.78 -1.02 -5.47
CA GLY A 431 19.99 0.20 -5.53
C GLY A 431 18.84 0.11 -6.54
N TRP A 432 19.05 -0.51 -7.70
CA TRP A 432 18.01 -0.77 -8.69
C TRP A 432 16.93 -1.69 -8.12
N CYS A 433 17.29 -2.90 -7.64
CA CYS A 433 16.36 -3.84 -7.05
C CYS A 433 15.60 -3.22 -5.86
N GLY A 434 16.29 -2.47 -5.00
CA GLY A 434 15.68 -1.77 -3.88
C GLY A 434 14.67 -0.69 -4.29
N LEU A 435 14.94 0.08 -5.35
CA LEU A 435 14.00 1.06 -5.91
C LEU A 435 12.81 0.38 -6.59
N THR A 436 13.03 -0.65 -7.41
CA THR A 436 11.96 -1.44 -8.04
C THR A 436 11.03 -2.08 -6.99
N THR A 437 11.59 -2.67 -5.94
CA THR A 437 10.84 -3.28 -4.83
C THR A 437 10.09 -2.25 -3.99
N SER A 438 10.73 -1.12 -3.67
CA SER A 438 10.04 0.00 -3.00
C SER A 438 8.86 0.51 -3.86
N ALA A 439 9.02 0.54 -5.19
CA ALA A 439 7.99 0.97 -6.11
C ALA A 439 6.82 -0.04 -6.21
N PHE A 440 7.11 -1.35 -6.23
CA PHE A 440 6.07 -2.39 -6.20
C PHE A 440 5.21 -2.36 -4.93
N ASN A 441 5.80 -2.14 -3.76
CA ASN A 441 5.06 -1.95 -2.50
C ASN A 441 4.28 -0.62 -2.44
N MET A 442 4.74 0.40 -3.18
CA MET A 442 4.10 1.71 -3.28
C MET A 442 3.00 1.77 -4.38
N LEU A 443 2.65 0.65 -5.01
CA LEU A 443 1.51 0.56 -5.93
C LEU A 443 0.16 0.79 -5.20
N PRO A 444 -0.80 1.53 -5.81
CA PRO A 444 -2.01 1.98 -5.14
C PRO A 444 -3.13 0.92 -5.15
N VAL A 445 -2.87 -0.26 -4.57
CA VAL A 445 -3.77 -1.43 -4.60
C VAL A 445 -3.82 -2.17 -3.26
N GLY A 446 -5.03 -2.52 -2.81
CA GLY A 446 -5.26 -3.39 -1.65
C GLY A 446 -4.63 -2.90 -0.33
N CYS A 447 -4.04 -3.84 0.42
CA CYS A 447 -3.29 -3.62 1.66
C CYS A 447 -1.80 -3.33 1.46
N LEU A 448 -1.31 -3.12 0.22
CA LEU A 448 0.04 -2.61 0.01
C LEU A 448 0.19 -1.20 0.59
N ASP A 449 1.43 -0.74 0.79
CA ASP A 449 1.71 0.57 1.38
C ASP A 449 1.13 1.72 0.54
N GLY A 450 1.25 1.62 -0.79
CA GLY A 450 0.59 2.54 -1.71
C GLY A 450 -0.93 2.49 -1.62
N GLY A 451 -1.51 1.30 -1.50
CA GLY A 451 -2.95 1.08 -1.33
C GLY A 451 -3.50 1.69 -0.03
N ARG A 452 -2.81 1.45 1.08
CA ARG A 452 -3.09 2.05 2.41
C ARG A 452 -2.96 3.57 2.38
N ALA A 453 -1.92 4.11 1.73
CA ALA A 453 -1.74 5.55 1.58
C ALA A 453 -2.86 6.19 0.75
N VAL A 454 -3.25 5.59 -0.38
CA VAL A 454 -4.40 6.03 -1.20
C VAL A 454 -5.71 5.96 -0.41
N GLN A 455 -5.96 4.87 0.32
CA GLN A 455 -7.16 4.74 1.15
C GLN A 455 -7.21 5.79 2.26
N GLY A 456 -6.08 6.10 2.91
CA GLY A 456 -6.00 7.16 3.92
C GLY A 456 -6.16 8.57 3.35
N ALA A 457 -5.68 8.81 2.12
CA ALA A 457 -5.73 10.12 1.47
C ALA A 457 -7.05 10.42 0.74
N PHE A 458 -7.68 9.41 0.15
CA PHE A 458 -8.81 9.52 -0.79
C PHE A 458 -9.98 8.55 -0.52
N GLY A 459 -9.91 7.70 0.50
CA GLY A 459 -11.00 6.82 0.94
C GLY A 459 -11.09 5.45 0.23
N LYS A 460 -11.94 4.55 0.77
CA LYS A 460 -12.14 3.16 0.28
C LYS A 460 -12.59 3.13 -1.20
N GLY A 461 -13.43 4.06 -1.63
CA GLY A 461 -13.91 4.15 -3.02
C GLY A 461 -12.82 4.48 -4.04
N SER A 462 -11.93 5.43 -3.72
CA SER A 462 -10.81 5.79 -4.60
C SER A 462 -9.81 4.64 -4.75
N LEU A 463 -9.52 3.90 -3.66
CA LEU A 463 -8.69 2.70 -3.71
C LEU A 463 -9.22 1.62 -4.66
N VAL A 464 -10.54 1.46 -4.81
CA VAL A 464 -11.11 0.50 -5.76
C VAL A 464 -10.79 0.90 -7.21
N GLY A 465 -10.90 2.19 -7.54
CA GLY A 465 -10.55 2.71 -8.87
C GLY A 465 -9.05 2.58 -9.18
N PHE A 466 -8.19 3.01 -8.26
CA PHE A 466 -6.73 2.84 -8.40
C PHE A 466 -6.30 1.37 -8.44
N GLY A 467 -6.94 0.51 -7.65
CA GLY A 467 -6.68 -0.93 -7.64
C GLY A 467 -7.05 -1.59 -8.97
N LEU A 468 -8.22 -1.25 -9.54
CA LEU A 468 -8.62 -1.72 -10.87
C LEU A 468 -7.60 -1.31 -11.94
N ALA A 469 -7.21 -0.03 -11.98
CA ALA A 469 -6.21 0.47 -12.92
C ALA A 469 -4.85 -0.25 -12.74
N THR A 470 -4.42 -0.46 -11.49
CA THR A 470 -3.17 -1.17 -11.16
C THR A 470 -3.20 -2.62 -11.64
N TYR A 471 -4.29 -3.37 -11.37
CA TYR A 471 -4.42 -4.75 -11.85
C TYR A 471 -4.46 -4.83 -13.37
N SER A 472 -5.12 -3.90 -14.07
CA SER A 472 -5.10 -3.84 -15.54
C SER A 472 -3.69 -3.59 -16.09
N LEU A 473 -2.94 -2.65 -15.51
CA LEU A 473 -1.58 -2.33 -15.94
C LEU A 473 -0.57 -3.46 -15.66
N LEU A 474 -0.70 -4.15 -14.52
CA LEU A 474 0.09 -5.36 -14.22
C LEU A 474 -0.30 -6.53 -15.14
N GLY A 475 -1.61 -6.76 -15.36
CA GLY A 475 -2.12 -7.84 -16.21
C GLY A 475 -1.76 -7.70 -17.69
N LEU A 476 -1.58 -6.46 -18.17
CA LEU A 476 -1.10 -6.16 -19.52
C LEU A 476 0.44 -6.07 -19.62
N GLY A 477 1.19 -6.30 -18.53
CA GLY A 477 2.66 -6.21 -18.51
C GLY A 477 3.26 -4.80 -18.56
N VAL A 478 2.41 -3.75 -18.57
CA VAL A 478 2.81 -2.34 -18.74
C VAL A 478 3.62 -1.80 -17.56
N LEU A 479 3.45 -2.37 -16.36
CA LEU A 479 4.24 -2.04 -15.17
C LEU A 479 4.99 -3.27 -14.66
N GLY A 480 6.32 -3.19 -14.57
CA GLY A 480 7.19 -4.22 -14.01
C GLY A 480 7.65 -5.31 -14.99
N GLY A 481 7.24 -5.26 -16.26
CA GLY A 481 7.68 -6.19 -17.29
C GLY A 481 7.45 -7.66 -16.88
N PRO A 482 8.47 -8.55 -16.96
CA PRO A 482 8.34 -9.96 -16.55
C PRO A 482 7.90 -10.18 -15.09
N LEU A 483 8.08 -9.19 -14.21
CA LEU A 483 7.71 -9.27 -12.79
C LEU A 483 6.24 -8.89 -12.52
N SER A 484 5.55 -8.35 -13.53
CA SER A 484 4.17 -7.84 -13.42
C SER A 484 3.16 -8.92 -12.99
N LEU A 485 3.19 -10.08 -13.65
CA LEU A 485 2.22 -11.17 -13.42
C LEU A 485 2.48 -11.92 -12.10
N PRO A 486 3.73 -12.32 -11.73
CA PRO A 486 3.99 -12.91 -10.42
C PRO A 486 3.59 -11.99 -9.26
N TRP A 487 3.90 -10.70 -9.35
CA TRP A 487 3.52 -9.73 -8.31
C TRP A 487 2.01 -9.47 -8.30
N GLY A 488 1.40 -9.21 -9.45
CA GLY A 488 -0.04 -8.98 -9.56
C GLY A 488 -0.88 -10.15 -9.04
N LEU A 489 -0.47 -11.39 -9.32
CA LEU A 489 -1.10 -12.60 -8.79
C LEU A 489 -0.92 -12.73 -7.27
N TYR A 490 0.30 -12.48 -6.74
CA TYR A 490 0.54 -12.45 -5.30
C TYR A 490 -0.35 -11.43 -4.59
N VAL A 491 -0.43 -10.20 -5.10
CA VAL A 491 -1.24 -9.12 -4.55
C VAL A 491 -2.74 -9.46 -4.61
N LEU A 492 -3.21 -10.04 -5.72
CA LEU A 492 -4.61 -10.44 -5.92
C LEU A 492 -5.05 -11.56 -4.94
N ILE A 493 -4.15 -12.45 -4.55
CA ILE A 493 -4.43 -13.54 -3.60
C ILE A 493 -4.24 -13.08 -2.15
N CYS A 494 -3.12 -12.42 -1.83
CA CYS A 494 -2.68 -12.20 -0.46
C CYS A 494 -3.01 -10.79 0.10
N GLN A 495 -3.16 -9.78 -0.76
CA GLN A 495 -3.23 -8.36 -0.34
C GLN A 495 -4.44 -7.59 -0.90
N ARG A 496 -5.35 -8.25 -1.63
CA ARG A 496 -6.43 -7.60 -2.40
C ARG A 496 -7.38 -6.72 -1.58
N SER A 497 -7.67 -7.10 -0.33
CA SER A 497 -8.63 -6.40 0.52
C SER A 497 -8.13 -5.01 0.92
N PRO A 498 -9.00 -3.98 1.03
CA PRO A 498 -8.67 -2.72 1.68
C PRO A 498 -8.36 -2.89 3.18
N GLU A 499 -7.50 -2.03 3.72
CA GLU A 499 -7.17 -2.00 5.16
C GLU A 499 -8.37 -1.53 6.00
N LYS A 500 -8.49 -1.98 7.27
CA LYS A 500 -9.64 -1.61 8.12
C LYS A 500 -9.77 -0.07 8.32
N PRO A 501 -10.98 0.48 8.55
CA PRO A 501 -11.16 1.91 8.84
C PRO A 501 -10.37 2.38 10.06
N CYS A 502 -9.98 3.65 10.09
CA CYS A 502 -9.37 4.26 11.28
C CYS A 502 -10.44 4.53 12.36
N LEU A 503 -10.03 4.72 13.61
CA LEU A 503 -10.91 5.26 14.66
C LEU A 503 -11.48 6.62 14.22
N ASN A 504 -10.64 7.51 13.71
CA ASN A 504 -11.05 8.75 13.03
C ASN A 504 -10.86 8.61 11.52
N ASP A 505 -11.87 8.09 10.84
CA ASP A 505 -11.92 7.93 9.38
C ASP A 505 -12.75 9.03 8.69
N VAL A 506 -12.70 10.26 9.21
CA VAL A 506 -13.28 11.46 8.57
C VAL A 506 -12.26 12.59 8.41
N THR A 507 -11.33 12.73 9.36
CA THR A 507 -10.42 13.88 9.38
C THR A 507 -9.42 13.83 8.23
N GLU A 508 -9.49 14.81 7.33
CA GLU A 508 -8.61 14.93 6.17
C GLU A 508 -7.11 14.96 6.53
N VAL A 509 -6.30 14.34 5.66
CA VAL A 509 -4.86 14.21 5.83
C VAL A 509 -4.07 15.51 5.58
N GLY A 510 -4.69 16.46 4.88
CA GLY A 510 -4.09 17.74 4.46
C GLY A 510 -3.38 17.67 3.11
N THR A 511 -3.38 18.79 2.39
CA THR A 511 -2.97 18.87 0.97
C THR A 511 -1.54 18.40 0.71
N TRP A 512 -0.59 18.68 1.61
CA TRP A 512 0.81 18.30 1.41
C TRP A 512 1.00 16.78 1.34
N ARG A 513 0.22 16.00 2.12
CA ARG A 513 0.26 14.53 2.07
C ARG A 513 -0.32 13.99 0.77
N LYS A 514 -1.44 14.57 0.32
CA LYS A 514 -2.06 14.25 -0.98
C LYS A 514 -1.07 14.52 -2.13
N ALA A 515 -0.33 15.63 -2.06
CA ALA A 515 0.72 15.97 -3.03
C ALA A 515 1.94 15.03 -2.97
N ALA A 516 2.45 14.73 -1.76
CA ALA A 516 3.58 13.81 -1.59
C ALA A 516 3.25 12.39 -2.09
N LEU A 517 2.03 11.92 -1.83
CA LEU A 517 1.50 10.65 -2.37
C LEU A 517 1.38 10.69 -3.91
N GLY A 518 0.88 11.79 -4.49
CA GLY A 518 0.81 11.96 -5.94
C GLY A 518 2.18 11.93 -6.62
N VAL A 519 3.17 12.62 -6.04
CA VAL A 519 4.57 12.58 -6.51
C VAL A 519 5.17 11.18 -6.35
N ALA A 520 4.90 10.49 -5.24
CA ALA A 520 5.34 9.11 -5.05
C ALA A 520 4.77 8.17 -6.12
N ILE A 521 3.45 8.20 -6.37
CA ILE A 521 2.81 7.37 -7.41
C ILE A 521 3.36 7.72 -8.80
N PHE A 522 3.63 8.99 -9.10
CA PHE A 522 4.27 9.38 -10.36
C PHE A 522 5.68 8.80 -10.51
N LEU A 523 6.51 8.86 -9.46
CA LEU A 523 7.84 8.24 -9.46
C LEU A 523 7.77 6.69 -9.55
N VAL A 524 6.77 6.06 -8.91
CA VAL A 524 6.50 4.62 -9.03
C VAL A 524 6.21 4.23 -10.48
N LEU A 525 5.35 4.99 -11.17
CA LEU A 525 5.05 4.77 -12.58
C LEU A 525 6.30 4.90 -13.46
N LEU A 526 7.11 5.97 -13.28
CA LEU A 526 8.38 6.12 -14.02
C LEU A 526 9.42 5.05 -13.66
N THR A 527 9.36 4.47 -12.46
CA THR A 527 10.28 3.41 -12.02
C THR A 527 9.88 2.02 -12.55
N LEU A 528 8.58 1.75 -12.67
CA LEU A 528 8.06 0.43 -13.10
C LEU A 528 7.70 0.37 -14.59
N LEU A 529 7.55 1.49 -15.30
CA LEU A 529 7.34 1.50 -16.74
C LEU A 529 8.65 1.11 -17.46
N PRO A 530 8.69 0.00 -18.22
CA PRO A 530 9.83 -0.36 -19.03
C PRO A 530 9.87 0.47 -20.32
N VAL A 531 11.06 0.60 -20.91
CA VAL A 531 11.30 1.29 -22.17
C VAL A 531 11.21 0.28 -23.32
N TRP A 532 10.29 0.50 -24.26
CA TRP A 532 10.16 -0.32 -25.47
C TRP A 532 11.24 0.04 -26.50
N ASP A 533 11.61 -0.90 -27.36
CA ASP A 533 12.82 -0.83 -28.19
C ASP A 533 12.96 0.47 -29.02
N GLU A 534 11.88 0.95 -29.65
CA GLU A 534 11.86 2.22 -30.41
C GLU A 534 12.20 3.44 -29.53
N LEU A 535 11.57 3.53 -28.35
CA LEU A 535 11.84 4.59 -27.36
C LEU A 535 13.21 4.39 -26.70
N ALA A 536 13.69 3.16 -26.62
CA ALA A 536 14.99 2.82 -26.09
C ALA A 536 16.12 3.27 -27.03
N GLU A 537 15.93 3.16 -28.35
CA GLU A 537 16.82 3.75 -29.37
C GLU A 537 16.80 5.30 -29.31
N GLU A 538 15.63 5.93 -29.24
CA GLU A 538 15.52 7.41 -29.16
C GLU A 538 16.18 7.99 -27.89
N LEU A 539 15.96 7.35 -26.73
CA LEU A 539 16.60 7.75 -25.47
C LEU A 539 18.07 7.26 -25.37
N GLY A 540 18.47 6.35 -26.26
CA GLY A 540 19.79 5.72 -26.32
C GLY A 540 20.10 4.86 -25.09
N ILE A 541 19.18 3.97 -24.71
CA ILE A 541 19.26 3.05 -23.56
C ILE A 541 19.23 1.60 -24.09
N GLY A 542 20.33 0.87 -23.97
CA GLY A 542 20.39 -0.54 -24.37
C GLY A 542 20.95 -0.78 -25.78
N LEU A 543 20.83 -2.02 -26.24
CA LEU A 543 21.25 -2.42 -27.58
C LEU A 543 20.30 -1.86 -28.65
N VAL A 544 20.88 -1.18 -29.63
CA VAL A 544 20.20 -0.80 -30.86
C VAL A 544 20.09 -2.02 -31.77
N THR A 545 18.87 -2.40 -32.13
CA THR A 545 18.56 -3.57 -32.97
C THR A 545 18.14 -3.19 -34.39
N THR A 546 18.55 -2.02 -34.88
CA THR A 546 18.33 -1.61 -36.28
C THR A 546 19.41 -2.22 -37.21
N PHE A 547 18.97 -3.18 -38.03
CA PHE A 547 19.70 -3.79 -39.15
C PHE A 547 18.75 -4.00 -40.33
#